data_AF-A0A2N7PK42-F1
#
_entry.id   AF-A0A2N7PK42-F1
#
_cell.length_a   1.000
_cell.length_b   1.000
_cell.length_c   1.000
_cell.angle_alpha   90.00
_cell.angle_beta   90.00
_cell.angle_gamma   90.00
#
_symmetry.space_group_name_H-M   'P 1'
#
loop_
_entity.id
_entity.type
_entity.pdbx_description
1 polymer ?
#
loop_
_entity_poly.entity_id
_entity_poly.type
_entity_poly.pdbx_seq_one_letter_code
_entity_poly.pdbx_strand_id
1 'polypeptide(L)'
;MKSFFIYLILIIVINFFSLLIGLDYLYSNPSKFKEKKSDKKIEIFCSKIDPENIYCRRQAELKLKRLELKSLIYKDFEKFCQINRENKYCMNKKLPSIFVLCTTILAYTNSCKDWQSLKQQELENKGFLYEEIATFCKKFPTHAFCK
;
A
#
# COMPACT_ATOMS: atom_id res chain seq x y z
N MET A 1 12.64 -45.51 14.43
CA MET A 1 12.30 -44.13 14.85
C MET A 1 13.04 -43.02 14.08
N LYS A 2 14.31 -43.21 13.65
CA LYS A 2 15.07 -42.16 12.93
C LYS A 2 14.49 -41.77 11.56
N SER A 3 13.85 -42.69 10.83
CA SER A 3 13.27 -42.38 9.51
C SER A 3 12.04 -41.46 9.58
N PHE A 4 11.19 -41.59 10.59
CA PHE A 4 9.96 -40.79 10.69
C PHE A 4 10.26 -39.29 10.89
N PHE A 5 11.33 -38.98 11.62
CA PHE A 5 11.78 -37.61 11.86
C PHE A 5 12.25 -36.90 10.58
N ILE A 6 12.91 -37.63 9.67
CA ILE A 6 13.40 -37.08 8.40
C ILE A 6 12.24 -36.73 7.48
N TYR A 7 11.21 -37.58 7.42
CA TYR A 7 9.99 -37.29 6.63
C TYR A 7 9.22 -36.08 7.17
N LEU A 8 9.13 -35.93 8.49
CA LEU A 8 8.45 -34.77 9.09
C LEU A 8 9.16 -33.46 8.75
N ILE A 9 10.51 -33.44 8.80
CA ILE A 9 11.31 -32.28 8.45
C ILE A 9 11.17 -31.93 6.96
N LEU A 10 11.21 -32.93 6.07
CA LEU A 10 11.01 -32.72 4.63
C LEU A 10 9.64 -32.11 4.32
N ILE A 11 8.57 -32.57 4.98
CA ILE A 11 7.22 -32.02 4.79
C ILE A 11 7.15 -30.56 5.26
N ILE A 12 7.77 -30.21 6.39
CA ILE A 12 7.80 -28.83 6.89
C ILE A 12 8.57 -27.93 5.92
N VAL A 13 9.72 -28.37 5.42
CA VAL A 13 10.55 -27.59 4.48
C VAL A 13 9.84 -27.39 3.14
N ILE A 14 9.18 -28.41 2.60
CA ILE A 14 8.43 -28.33 1.33
C ILE A 14 7.23 -27.38 1.46
N ASN A 15 6.49 -27.45 2.57
CA ASN A 15 5.36 -26.54 2.80
C ASN A 15 5.84 -25.09 2.99
N PHE A 16 6.96 -24.88 3.67
CA PHE A 16 7.54 -23.55 3.85
C PHE A 16 8.04 -22.96 2.52
N PHE A 17 8.69 -23.76 1.67
CA PHE A 17 9.12 -23.32 0.34
C PHE A 17 7.94 -23.00 -0.58
N SER A 18 6.86 -23.79 -0.51
CA SER A 18 5.64 -23.54 -1.28
C SER A 18 4.95 -22.23 -0.85
N LEU A 19 5.00 -21.90 0.44
CA LEU A 19 4.49 -20.63 0.97
C LEU A 19 5.30 -19.41 0.47
N LEU A 20 6.63 -19.56 0.38
CA LEU A 20 7.53 -18.52 -0.12
C LEU A 20 7.34 -18.25 -1.62
N ILE A 21 7.23 -19.30 -2.44
CA ILE A 21 7.02 -19.16 -3.89
C ILE A 21 5.65 -18.51 -4.19
N GLY A 22 4.62 -18.80 -3.37
CA GLY A 22 3.31 -18.17 -3.48
C GLY A 22 3.33 -16.66 -3.21
N LEU A 23 4.19 -16.20 -2.30
CA LEU A 23 4.39 -14.77 -2.04
C LEU A 23 5.13 -14.08 -3.19
N ASP A 24 6.16 -14.69 -3.76
CA ASP A 24 6.91 -14.11 -4.88
C ASP A 24 6.05 -13.95 -6.15
N TYR A 25 5.09 -14.86 -6.39
CA TYR A 25 4.17 -14.76 -7.52
C TYR A 25 3.12 -13.64 -7.35
N LEU A 26 2.71 -13.34 -6.11
CA LEU A 26 1.85 -12.20 -5.80
C LEU A 26 2.57 -10.85 -5.95
N TYR A 27 3.89 -10.83 -5.79
CA TYR A 27 4.70 -9.60 -5.84
C TYR A 27 5.32 -9.29 -7.20
N SER A 28 5.42 -10.27 -8.12
CA SER A 28 6.17 -10.13 -9.38
C SER A 28 5.39 -9.51 -10.55
N ASN A 29 4.15 -9.04 -10.36
CA ASN A 29 3.35 -8.44 -11.42
C ASN A 29 3.06 -6.94 -11.17
N PRO A 30 4.05 -6.04 -11.33
CA PRO A 30 3.85 -4.60 -11.15
C PRO A 30 3.24 -3.91 -12.38
N SER A 31 2.76 -4.64 -13.39
CA SER A 31 2.29 -4.05 -14.65
C SER A 31 0.77 -4.00 -14.72
N LYS A 32 0.22 -2.77 -14.78
CA LYS A 32 -1.20 -2.43 -14.95
C LYS A 32 -2.09 -2.76 -13.75
N PHE A 33 -1.84 -2.10 -12.61
CA PHE A 33 -2.98 -1.73 -11.76
C PHE A 33 -3.87 -0.82 -12.60
N LYS A 34 -4.88 -1.40 -13.26
CA LYS A 34 -6.12 -0.68 -13.59
C LYS A 34 -6.43 0.12 -12.33
N GLU A 35 -6.44 1.45 -12.44
CA GLU A 35 -7.00 2.32 -11.42
C GLU A 35 -8.29 1.63 -10.94
N LYS A 36 -8.26 1.10 -9.71
CA LYS A 36 -9.31 0.17 -9.28
C LYS A 36 -10.59 0.99 -9.39
N LYS A 37 -11.59 0.52 -10.16
CA LYS A 37 -12.89 1.22 -10.35
C LYS A 37 -13.45 1.78 -9.03
N SER A 38 -13.08 1.15 -7.93
CA SER A 38 -13.38 1.50 -6.55
C SER A 38 -12.82 2.86 -6.08
N ASP A 39 -11.63 3.28 -6.53
CA ASP A 39 -11.03 4.59 -6.19
C ASP A 39 -11.74 5.73 -6.93
N LYS A 40 -12.12 5.51 -8.19
CA LYS A 40 -12.90 6.45 -8.98
C LYS A 40 -14.30 6.73 -8.39
N LYS A 41 -14.95 5.71 -7.80
CA LYS A 41 -16.24 5.91 -7.11
C LYS A 41 -16.11 6.84 -5.90
N ILE A 42 -15.06 6.66 -5.10
CA ILE A 42 -14.77 7.54 -3.96
C ILE A 42 -14.49 8.96 -4.43
N GLU A 43 -13.70 9.12 -5.48
CA GLU A 43 -13.41 10.43 -6.04
C GLU A 43 -14.68 11.15 -6.52
N ILE A 44 -15.55 10.47 -7.27
CA ILE A 44 -16.82 11.04 -7.72
C ILE A 44 -17.70 11.39 -6.51
N PHE A 45 -17.80 10.50 -5.52
CA PHE A 45 -18.58 10.75 -4.32
C PHE A 45 -18.10 12.02 -3.61
N CYS A 46 -16.80 12.11 -3.32
CA CYS A 46 -16.20 13.23 -2.60
C CYS A 46 -16.08 14.52 -3.40
N SER A 47 -16.27 14.51 -4.72
CA SER A 47 -16.20 15.72 -5.54
C SER A 47 -17.56 16.22 -6.02
N LYS A 48 -18.55 15.33 -6.14
CA LYS A 48 -19.83 15.64 -6.80
C LYS A 48 -21.06 15.27 -5.99
N ILE A 49 -20.96 14.32 -5.06
CA ILE A 49 -22.13 13.81 -4.33
C ILE A 49 -22.18 14.42 -2.93
N ASP A 50 -21.10 14.29 -2.17
CA ASP A 50 -21.01 14.82 -0.80
C ASP A 50 -19.58 15.29 -0.49
N PRO A 51 -19.20 16.50 -0.97
CA PRO A 51 -17.85 17.03 -0.77
C PRO A 51 -17.58 17.47 0.67
N GLU A 52 -18.63 17.72 1.47
CA GLU A 52 -18.50 18.17 2.86
C GLU A 52 -18.37 17.00 3.85
N ASN A 53 -18.61 15.78 3.38
CA ASN A 53 -18.43 14.55 4.14
C ASN A 53 -17.08 14.54 4.87
N ILE A 54 -17.10 14.21 6.16
CA ILE A 54 -15.90 14.22 7.01
C ILE A 54 -14.82 13.27 6.48
N TYR A 55 -15.20 12.12 5.94
CA TYR A 55 -14.26 11.15 5.39
C TYR A 55 -13.68 11.60 4.05
N CYS A 56 -14.41 12.44 3.29
CA CYS A 56 -13.91 13.06 2.07
C CYS A 56 -12.85 14.13 2.36
N ARG A 57 -13.09 14.99 3.37
CA ARG A 57 -12.06 15.94 3.85
C ARG A 57 -10.83 15.21 4.37
N ARG A 58 -11.02 14.19 5.21
CA ARG A 58 -9.93 13.34 5.70
C ARG A 58 -9.17 12.66 4.56
N GLN A 59 -9.86 12.23 3.50
CA GLN A 59 -9.20 11.65 2.33
C GLN A 59 -8.26 12.64 1.63
N ALA A 60 -8.64 13.92 1.54
CA ALA A 60 -7.78 14.96 0.98
C ALA A 60 -6.55 15.21 1.88
N GLU A 61 -6.75 15.29 3.20
CA GLU A 61 -5.65 15.43 4.16
C GLU A 61 -4.65 14.26 4.10
N LEU A 62 -5.16 13.02 4.05
CA LEU A 62 -4.31 11.83 3.93
C LEU A 62 -3.51 11.84 2.62
N LYS A 63 -4.09 12.31 1.51
CA LYS A 63 -3.38 12.48 0.23
C LYS A 63 -2.24 13.50 0.35
N LEU A 64 -2.45 14.62 1.05
CA LEU A 64 -1.41 15.62 1.28
C LEU A 64 -0.27 15.05 2.14
N LYS A 65 -0.60 14.43 3.28
CA LYS A 65 0.38 13.75 4.15
C LYS A 65 1.20 12.69 3.41
N ARG A 66 0.58 11.96 2.47
CA ARG A 66 1.28 10.98 1.63
C ARG A 66 2.36 11.64 0.77
N LEU A 67 2.07 12.80 0.18
CA LEU A 67 3.03 13.54 -0.64
C LEU A 67 4.19 14.07 0.20
N GLU A 68 3.89 14.60 1.39
CA GLU A 68 4.89 15.07 2.36
C GLU A 68 5.83 13.93 2.77
N LEU A 69 5.29 12.79 3.22
CA LEU A 69 6.09 11.63 3.61
C LEU A 69 6.89 11.06 2.45
N LYS A 70 6.33 11.03 1.24
CA LYS A 70 7.06 10.59 0.04
C LYS A 70 8.31 11.45 -0.19
N SER A 71 8.22 12.76 -0.01
CA SER A 71 9.36 13.67 -0.10
C SER A 71 10.41 13.37 0.98
N LEU A 72 9.99 13.17 2.22
CA LEU A 72 10.90 12.86 3.34
C LEU A 72 11.63 11.52 3.14
N ILE A 73 10.93 10.49 2.70
CA ILE A 73 11.53 9.17 2.42
C ILE A 73 12.59 9.27 1.33
N TYR A 74 12.37 10.07 0.28
CA TYR A 74 13.39 10.27 -0.74
C TYR A 74 14.60 11.06 -0.24
N LYS A 75 14.41 12.03 0.66
CA LYS A 75 15.55 12.70 1.33
C LYS A 75 16.35 11.73 2.19
N ASP A 76 15.67 10.84 2.91
CA ASP A 76 16.34 9.80 3.71
C ASP A 76 17.08 8.81 2.81
N PHE A 77 16.53 8.49 1.64
CA PHE A 77 17.21 7.65 0.64
C PHE A 77 18.45 8.32 0.06
N GLU A 78 18.39 9.62 -0.24
CA GLU A 78 19.55 10.37 -0.71
C GLU A 78 20.68 10.36 0.32
N LYS A 79 20.37 10.62 1.60
CA LYS A 79 21.34 10.52 2.70
C LYS A 79 21.93 9.11 2.82
N PHE A 80 21.09 8.08 2.73
CA PHE A 80 21.54 6.70 2.72
C PHE A 80 22.55 6.44 1.60
N CYS A 81 22.29 6.94 0.38
CA CYS A 81 23.17 6.76 -0.77
C CYS A 81 24.44 7.61 -0.73
N GLN A 82 24.44 8.75 -0.04
CA GLN A 82 25.66 9.52 0.21
C GLN A 82 26.68 8.71 1.03
N ILE A 83 26.19 7.91 1.98
CA ILE A 83 26.99 7.03 2.85
C ILE A 83 27.31 5.70 2.14
N ASN A 84 26.33 5.11 1.45
CA ASN A 84 26.40 3.76 0.87
C ASN A 84 26.43 3.80 -0.66
N ARG A 85 27.42 4.50 -1.24
CA ARG A 85 27.47 4.78 -2.69
C ARG A 85 27.46 3.53 -3.57
N GLU A 86 28.09 2.45 -3.11
CA GLU A 86 28.19 1.17 -3.82
C GLU A 86 26.95 0.28 -3.67
N ASN A 87 25.96 0.69 -2.88
CA ASN A 87 24.74 -0.07 -2.74
C ASN A 87 24.01 -0.13 -4.10
N LYS A 88 23.55 -1.32 -4.50
CA LYS A 88 22.86 -1.54 -5.79
C LYS A 88 21.68 -0.58 -6.03
N TYR A 89 20.98 -0.15 -4.98
CA TYR A 89 19.86 0.77 -5.11
C TYR A 89 20.31 2.21 -5.38
N CYS A 90 21.52 2.58 -4.95
CA CYS A 90 22.11 3.91 -5.15
C CYS A 90 22.79 4.07 -6.51
N MET A 91 23.30 2.98 -7.09
CA MET A 91 23.91 2.97 -8.43
C MET A 91 22.87 2.95 -9.56
N ASN A 92 21.64 2.52 -9.28
CA ASN A 92 20.59 2.41 -10.28
C ASN A 92 20.04 3.79 -10.67
N LYS A 93 19.91 4.05 -11.99
CA LYS A 93 19.28 5.28 -12.50
C LYS A 93 17.79 5.40 -12.16
N LYS A 94 17.13 4.27 -11.86
CA LYS A 94 15.71 4.23 -11.54
C LYS A 94 15.51 4.26 -10.03
N LEU A 95 14.77 5.26 -9.55
CA LEU A 95 14.39 5.36 -8.14
C LEU A 95 13.57 4.13 -7.70
N PRO A 96 13.91 3.50 -6.56
CA PRO A 96 13.08 2.46 -5.98
C PRO A 96 11.70 2.98 -5.61
N SER A 97 10.72 2.08 -5.55
CA SER A 97 9.39 2.42 -5.06
C SER A 97 9.45 2.71 -3.55
N ILE A 98 8.53 3.54 -3.05
CA ILE A 98 8.41 3.83 -1.61
C ILE A 98 8.23 2.54 -0.79
N PHE A 99 7.52 1.55 -1.35
CA PHE A 99 7.39 0.24 -0.72
C PHE A 99 8.77 -0.41 -0.50
N VAL A 100 9.59 -0.54 -1.55
CA VAL A 100 10.93 -1.13 -1.45
C VAL A 100 11.82 -0.32 -0.50
N LEU A 101 11.73 1.01 -0.55
CA LEU A 101 12.44 1.88 0.38
C LEU A 101 12.06 1.55 1.82
N CYS A 102 10.77 1.46 2.14
CA CYS A 102 10.31 1.29 3.52
C CYS A 102 10.22 -0.14 4.03
N THR A 103 10.34 -1.16 3.18
CA THR A 103 10.39 -2.55 3.63
C THR A 103 11.79 -3.15 3.60
N THR A 104 12.71 -2.59 2.80
CA THR A 104 14.04 -3.19 2.59
C THR A 104 15.18 -2.24 2.95
N ILE A 105 15.13 -0.98 2.52
CA ILE A 105 16.33 -0.11 2.51
C ILE A 105 16.37 0.80 3.76
N LEU A 106 15.26 1.44 4.08
CA LEU A 106 15.09 2.48 5.09
C LEU A 106 14.06 2.07 6.17
N ALA A 107 13.85 0.77 6.37
CA ALA A 107 12.76 0.23 7.20
C ALA A 107 12.75 0.78 8.64
N TYR A 108 13.91 1.15 9.17
CA TYR A 108 14.08 1.67 10.52
C TYR A 108 13.83 3.19 10.66
N THR A 109 13.73 3.93 9.55
CA THR A 109 13.53 5.39 9.57
C THR A 109 12.14 5.77 10.06
N ASN A 110 12.04 6.90 10.76
CA ASN A 110 10.74 7.41 11.22
C ASN A 110 9.80 7.70 10.05
N SER A 111 10.30 8.28 8.97
CA SER A 111 9.54 8.53 7.74
C SER A 111 8.85 7.27 7.20
N CYS A 112 9.52 6.11 7.29
CA CYS A 112 8.92 4.84 6.86
C CYS A 112 7.92 4.25 7.86
N LYS A 113 8.12 4.44 9.17
CA LYS A 113 7.11 4.09 10.18
C LYS A 113 5.84 4.93 10.02
N ASP A 114 6.01 6.22 9.80
CA ASP A 114 4.90 7.16 9.56
C ASP A 114 4.17 6.81 8.26
N TRP A 115 4.90 6.42 7.22
CA TRP A 115 4.28 5.95 5.98
C TRP A 115 3.45 4.68 6.18
N GLN A 116 3.95 3.70 6.95
CA GLN A 116 3.17 2.49 7.27
C GLN A 116 1.90 2.83 8.06
N SER A 117 2.01 3.70 9.06
CA SER A 117 0.85 4.20 9.82
C SER A 117 -0.16 4.93 8.92
N LEU A 118 0.32 5.80 8.03
CA LEU A 118 -0.54 6.51 7.08
C LEU A 118 -1.26 5.54 6.14
N LYS A 119 -0.58 4.51 5.65
CA LYS A 119 -1.19 3.48 4.78
C LYS A 119 -2.36 2.78 5.47
N GLN A 120 -2.25 2.51 6.77
CA GLN A 120 -3.33 1.92 7.56
C GLN A 120 -4.52 2.89 7.67
N GLN A 121 -4.26 4.17 8.01
CA GLN A 121 -5.30 5.20 8.09
C GLN A 121 -6.03 5.40 6.76
N GLU A 122 -5.33 5.31 5.63
CA GLU A 122 -5.93 5.39 4.30
C GLU A 122 -6.85 4.21 4.00
N LEU A 123 -6.51 3.00 4.46
CA LEU A 123 -7.35 1.82 4.29
C LEU A 123 -8.63 1.94 5.14
N GLU A 124 -8.51 2.40 6.38
CA GLU A 124 -9.63 2.63 7.28
C GLU A 124 -10.58 3.71 6.72
N ASN A 125 -10.03 4.87 6.33
CA ASN A 125 -10.84 5.95 5.75
C ASN A 125 -11.55 5.51 4.47
N LYS A 126 -10.89 4.68 3.66
CA LYS A 126 -11.48 4.09 2.46
C LYS A 126 -12.64 3.14 2.79
N GLY A 127 -12.53 2.38 3.88
CA GLY A 127 -13.63 1.56 4.41
C GLY A 127 -14.87 2.40 4.72
N PHE A 128 -14.70 3.45 5.54
CA PHE A 128 -15.79 4.36 5.89
C PHE A 128 -16.43 5.03 4.66
N LEU A 129 -15.63 5.46 3.69
CA LEU A 129 -16.15 6.03 2.44
C LEU A 129 -17.01 5.05 1.64
N TYR A 130 -16.71 3.75 1.67
CA TYR A 130 -17.59 2.76 1.04
C TYR A 130 -18.90 2.58 1.79
N GLU A 131 -18.89 2.65 3.12
CA GLU A 131 -20.10 2.60 3.94
C GLU A 131 -21.00 3.82 3.68
N GLU A 132 -20.42 5.02 3.56
CA GLU A 132 -21.13 6.25 3.19
C GLU A 132 -21.75 6.15 1.79
N ILE A 133 -20.97 5.67 0.81
CA ILE A 133 -21.46 5.43 -0.56
C ILE A 133 -22.61 4.41 -0.57
N ALA A 134 -22.48 3.32 0.17
CA ALA A 134 -23.51 2.29 0.27
C ALA A 134 -24.78 2.86 0.91
N THR A 135 -24.65 3.65 1.98
CA THR A 135 -25.75 4.32 2.66
C THR A 135 -26.47 5.31 1.74
N PHE A 136 -25.71 6.13 1.02
CA PHE A 136 -26.24 7.04 0.00
C PHE A 136 -27.04 6.27 -1.06
N CYS A 137 -26.48 5.20 -1.62
CA CYS A 137 -27.15 4.43 -2.67
C CYS A 137 -28.34 3.61 -2.18
N LYS A 138 -28.36 3.22 -0.91
CA LYS A 138 -29.56 2.63 -0.28
C LYS A 138 -30.69 3.66 -0.16
N LYS A 139 -30.34 4.91 0.18
CA LYS A 139 -31.30 6.02 0.29
C LYS A 139 -31.79 6.53 -1.06
N PHE A 140 -30.92 6.53 -2.07
CA PHE A 140 -31.20 7.05 -3.42
C PHE A 140 -30.88 6.01 -4.52
N PRO A 141 -31.62 4.89 -4.57
CA PRO A 141 -31.28 3.77 -5.45
C PRO A 141 -31.37 4.09 -6.94
N THR A 142 -32.19 5.08 -7.33
CA THR A 142 -32.35 5.50 -8.74
C THR A 142 -31.34 6.52 -9.21
N HIS A 143 -30.51 7.06 -8.30
CA HIS A 143 -29.51 8.08 -8.62
C HIS A 143 -28.44 7.54 -9.59
N ALA A 144 -28.02 8.35 -10.57
CA ALA A 144 -27.13 7.89 -11.64
C ALA A 144 -25.77 7.36 -11.14
N PHE A 145 -25.25 7.92 -10.04
CA PHE A 145 -24.03 7.44 -9.38
C PHE A 145 -24.13 5.99 -8.85
N CYS A 146 -25.34 5.54 -8.52
CA CYS A 146 -25.58 4.24 -7.88
C CYS A 146 -25.84 3.10 -8.88
N LYS A 147 -25.92 3.42 -10.18
CA LYS A 147 -26.04 2.47 -11.29
C LYS A 147 -24.66 2.05 -11.78
#